data_AF-A0A7J6PVK4-F1
#
_entry.id   AF-A0A7J6PVK4-F1
#
_cell.length_a   1.000
_cell.length_b   1.000
_cell.length_c   1.000
_cell.angle_alpha   90.00
_cell.angle_beta   90.00
_cell.angle_gamma   90.00
#
_symmetry.space_group_name_H-M   'P 1'
#
loop_
_entity.id
_entity.type
_entity.pdbx_description
1 polymer ?
#
loop_
_entity_poly.entity_id
_entity_poly.type
_entity_poly.pdbx_seq_one_letter_code
_entity_poly.pdbx_strand_id
1 'polypeptide(L)'
;VHLHEGSKLKHRKSSMEYRIPPAETYHQTQLEPPVGEILDWMNTKTGRHVEVYVSRHDRLMHTFKLASLAVAAVALLLYGLYAARKWSIVCVIAALLIEMISTSGIFYNLLNGMVLVGKGRNGEPEYIMRGFRGQYLGEGLFCSSMMIVSGLSLLVAARAPYWINSRKSRFLSLAFLGLSLLSGWSVWQCYKYKTGMYSSPGWFPQPGAKHGSIRNDQGFSF
;
A
#
# COMPACT_ATOMS: atom_id res chain seq x y z
N VAL A 1 -68.17 -29.56 37.08
CA VAL A 1 -67.58 -28.80 35.95
C VAL A 1 -66.12 -29.21 35.84
N HIS A 2 -65.82 -29.98 34.80
CA HIS A 2 -64.46 -30.30 34.35
C HIS A 2 -63.69 -29.02 33.99
N LEU A 3 -62.35 -29.05 34.14
CA LEU A 3 -61.31 -28.48 33.25
C LEU A 3 -59.94 -28.69 33.95
N HIS A 4 -59.22 -29.74 33.56
CA HIS A 4 -58.02 -29.75 32.71
C HIS A 4 -56.74 -29.22 33.42
N GLU A 5 -55.84 -30.10 33.85
CA GLU A 5 -54.72 -30.67 33.08
C GLU A 5 -53.77 -29.63 32.47
N GLY A 6 -52.54 -29.64 32.99
CA GLY A 6 -51.35 -29.63 32.13
C GLY A 6 -50.89 -28.28 31.58
N SER A 7 -50.16 -27.52 32.39
CA SER A 7 -49.11 -26.64 31.84
C SER A 7 -47.78 -26.87 32.55
N LYS A 8 -47.09 -27.93 32.11
CA LYS A 8 -45.66 -28.08 32.37
C LYS A 8 -44.94 -26.93 31.66
N LEU A 9 -44.51 -25.93 32.42
CA LEU A 9 -43.57 -24.92 31.97
C LEU A 9 -42.27 -25.61 31.54
N LYS A 10 -42.13 -25.83 30.23
CA LYS A 10 -40.87 -26.22 29.60
C LYS A 10 -39.88 -25.06 29.81
N HIS A 11 -38.93 -25.23 30.72
CA HIS A 11 -37.71 -24.43 30.73
C HIS A 11 -36.99 -24.65 29.39
N ARG A 12 -37.19 -23.74 28.44
CA ARG A 12 -36.40 -23.63 27.22
C ARG A 12 -35.01 -23.14 27.63
N LYS A 13 -34.11 -24.08 27.93
CA LYS A 13 -32.66 -23.84 27.89
C LYS A 13 -32.30 -23.51 26.43
N SER A 14 -32.28 -22.23 26.13
CA SER A 14 -31.58 -21.67 24.99
C SER A 14 -30.96 -20.38 25.50
N SER A 15 -29.91 -20.54 26.31
CA SER A 15 -28.89 -19.51 26.37
C SER A 15 -28.40 -19.34 24.93
N MET A 16 -28.77 -18.23 24.30
CA MET A 16 -27.99 -17.74 23.17
C MET A 16 -26.58 -17.60 23.72
N GLU A 17 -25.70 -18.54 23.38
CA GLU A 17 -24.27 -18.29 23.38
C GLU A 17 -24.11 -17.05 22.51
N TYR A 18 -23.96 -15.90 23.18
CA TYR A 18 -23.47 -14.71 22.54
C TYR A 18 -22.02 -15.04 22.17
N ARG A 19 -21.84 -15.67 21.01
CA ARG A 19 -20.53 -15.81 20.38
C ARG A 19 -20.09 -14.39 20.07
N ILE A 20 -19.30 -13.84 20.98
CA ILE A 20 -18.49 -12.66 20.72
C ILE A 20 -17.78 -12.96 19.41
N PRO A 21 -18.03 -12.19 18.33
CA PRO A 21 -17.30 -12.38 17.09
C PRO A 21 -15.81 -12.37 17.43
N PRO A 22 -14.99 -13.28 16.88
CA PRO A 22 -13.55 -13.29 17.15
C PRO A 22 -13.07 -11.88 16.89
N ALA A 23 -12.53 -11.26 17.94
CA ALA A 23 -12.19 -9.84 17.97
C ALA A 23 -11.61 -9.48 16.61
N GLU A 24 -12.37 -8.70 15.83
CA GLU A 24 -11.77 -7.94 14.75
C GLU A 24 -10.57 -7.30 15.40
N THR A 25 -9.40 -7.74 14.97
CA THR A 25 -8.13 -7.20 15.42
C THR A 25 -8.07 -5.84 14.76
N TYR A 26 -8.91 -4.91 15.23
CA TYR A 26 -8.54 -3.53 15.29
C TYR A 26 -7.16 -3.60 15.91
N HIS A 27 -6.15 -3.32 15.11
CA HIS A 27 -4.94 -2.75 15.63
C HIS A 27 -5.38 -1.48 16.36
N GLN A 28 -5.86 -1.64 17.60
CA GLN A 28 -5.73 -0.64 18.63
C GLN A 28 -4.23 -0.52 18.77
N THR A 29 -3.64 0.25 17.85
CA THR A 29 -2.54 1.12 18.18
C THR A 29 -3.07 1.84 19.40
N GLN A 30 -2.73 1.35 20.60
CA GLN A 30 -2.85 2.15 21.79
C GLN A 30 -1.93 3.33 21.50
N LEU A 31 -2.51 4.37 20.90
CA LEU A 31 -1.92 5.69 20.85
C LEU A 31 -1.84 6.04 22.33
N GLU A 32 -0.67 5.82 22.91
CA GLU A 32 -0.34 6.39 24.21
C GLU A 32 -0.81 7.85 24.13
N PRO A 33 -1.72 8.28 25.02
CA PRO A 33 -2.28 9.61 24.91
C PRO A 33 -1.12 10.60 24.86
N PRO A 34 -1.16 11.56 23.91
CA PRO A 34 -0.06 12.49 23.73
C PRO A 34 0.25 13.14 25.08
N VAL A 35 1.54 13.26 25.40
CA VAL A 35 2.04 13.64 26.74
C VAL A 35 1.35 14.90 27.29
N GLY A 36 0.93 15.83 26.42
CA GLY A 36 0.11 16.99 26.76
C GLY A 36 -1.24 16.67 27.40
N GLU A 37 -2.01 15.71 26.87
CA GLU A 37 -3.31 15.33 27.42
C GLU A 37 -3.20 14.68 28.81
N ILE A 38 -2.12 13.93 29.05
CA ILE A 38 -1.82 13.33 30.36
C ILE A 38 -1.49 14.43 31.38
N LEU A 39 -0.75 15.46 30.97
CA LEU A 39 -0.39 16.59 31.82
C LEU A 39 -1.59 17.46 32.14
N ASP A 40 -2.42 17.78 31.16
CA ASP A 40 -3.64 18.56 31.38
C ASP A 40 -4.61 17.82 32.29
N TRP A 41 -4.75 16.50 32.12
CA TRP A 41 -5.52 15.66 33.02
C TRP A 41 -4.94 15.67 34.45
N MET A 42 -3.62 15.50 34.60
CA MET A 42 -2.94 15.56 35.89
C MET A 42 -3.10 16.92 36.57
N ASN A 43 -2.92 18.02 35.83
CA ASN A 43 -3.00 19.38 36.34
C ASN A 43 -4.43 19.72 36.78
N THR A 44 -5.42 19.27 36.01
CA THR A 44 -6.85 19.41 36.34
C THR A 44 -7.23 18.60 37.59
N LYS A 45 -6.66 17.41 37.77
CA LYS A 45 -6.98 16.53 38.91
C LYS A 45 -6.25 16.90 40.20
N THR A 46 -5.01 17.37 40.10
CA THR A 46 -4.18 17.68 41.27
C THR A 46 -4.22 19.15 41.67
N GLY A 47 -4.74 20.04 40.80
CA GLY A 47 -4.74 21.49 41.02
C GLY A 47 -3.33 22.10 41.05
N ARG A 48 -2.32 21.35 40.59
CA ARG A 48 -0.91 21.76 40.53
C ARG A 48 -0.52 21.97 39.07
N HIS A 49 0.33 22.95 38.82
CA HIS A 49 0.89 23.19 37.48
C HIS A 49 2.14 22.31 37.30
N VAL A 50 1.93 21.06 36.89
CA VAL A 50 3.01 20.13 36.53
C VAL A 50 3.33 20.33 35.05
N GLU A 51 4.54 20.80 34.77
CA GLU A 51 5.06 20.93 33.42
C GLU A 51 6.11 19.84 33.15
N VAL A 52 6.25 19.41 31.90
CA VAL A 52 7.36 18.53 31.51
C VAL A 52 8.65 19.31 31.67
N TYR A 53 9.45 18.92 32.66
CA TYR A 53 10.79 19.44 32.79
C TYR A 53 11.68 18.81 31.71
N VAL A 54 11.70 19.41 30.52
CA VAL A 54 12.69 19.08 29.51
C VAL A 54 13.99 19.78 29.90
N SER A 55 15.00 18.99 30.24
CA SER A 55 16.30 19.53 30.63
C SER A 55 16.84 20.45 29.53
N ARG A 56 17.58 21.51 29.90
CA ARG A 56 18.21 22.41 28.92
C ARG A 56 19.09 21.65 27.93
N HIS A 57 19.70 20.55 28.38
CA HIS A 57 20.51 19.67 27.56
C HIS A 57 19.68 18.93 26.51
N ASP A 58 18.53 18.35 26.89
CA ASP A 58 17.66 17.62 25.95
C ASP A 58 17.08 18.55 24.88
N ARG A 59 16.65 19.75 25.27
CA ARG A 59 16.22 20.78 24.31
C ARG A 59 17.33 21.09 23.31
N LEU A 60 18.55 21.31 23.78
CA LEU A 60 19.69 21.62 22.92
C LEU A 60 20.05 20.44 21.99
N MET A 61 19.98 19.20 22.49
CA MET A 61 20.20 17.99 21.68
C MET A 61 19.12 17.83 20.61
N HIS A 62 17.84 18.09 20.93
CA HIS A 62 16.75 18.06 19.95
C HIS A 62 16.93 19.13 18.87
N THR A 63 17.27 20.37 19.26
CA THR A 63 17.55 21.44 18.30
C THR A 63 18.76 21.12 17.42
N PHE A 64 19.83 20.57 17.99
CA PHE A 64 21.01 20.16 17.23
C PHE A 64 20.69 19.03 16.25
N LYS A 65 19.91 18.02 16.66
CA LYS A 65 19.43 16.95 15.77
C LYS A 65 18.63 17.52 14.60
N LEU A 66 17.67 18.40 14.86
CA LEU A 66 16.88 19.04 13.81
C LEU A 66 17.74 19.89 12.88
N ALA A 67 18.69 20.67 13.42
CA ALA A 67 19.62 21.47 12.63
C ALA A 67 20.53 20.58 11.76
N SER A 68 21.06 19.49 12.32
CA SER A 68 21.89 18.53 11.59
C SER A 68 21.12 17.85 10.46
N LEU A 69 19.85 17.52 10.68
CA LEU A 69 18.95 16.97 9.66
C LEU A 69 18.70 17.99 8.54
N ALA A 70 18.46 19.25 8.88
CA ALA A 70 18.28 20.32 7.90
C ALA A 70 19.54 20.54 7.06
N VAL A 71 20.72 20.60 7.69
CA VAL A 71 22.00 20.72 6.98
C VAL A 71 22.25 19.52 6.08
N ALA A 72 21.99 18.30 6.55
CA ALA A 72 22.11 17.08 5.76
C ALA A 72 21.16 17.10 4.55
N ALA A 73 19.91 17.54 4.73
CA ALA A 73 18.94 17.66 3.64
C ALA A 73 19.40 18.67 2.58
N VAL A 74 19.91 19.84 2.99
CA VAL A 74 20.46 20.85 2.07
C VAL A 74 21.69 20.32 1.33
N ALA A 75 22.62 19.68 2.04
CA ALA A 75 23.82 19.09 1.43
C ALA A 75 23.45 18.01 0.41
N LEU A 76 22.48 17.15 0.72
CA LEU A 76 22.00 16.09 -0.16
C LEU A 76 21.31 16.67 -1.40
N LEU A 77 20.56 17.76 -1.25
CA LEU A 77 19.94 18.49 -2.36
C LEU A 77 21.00 19.12 -3.28
N LEU A 78 21.99 19.82 -2.72
CA LEU A 78 23.09 20.43 -3.49
C LEU A 78 23.92 19.37 -4.22
N TYR A 79 24.24 18.26 -3.55
CA TYR A 79 24.95 17.14 -4.16
C TYR A 79 24.11 16.48 -5.27
N GLY A 80 22.81 16.31 -5.05
CA GLY A 80 21.87 15.81 -6.05
C GLY A 80 21.82 16.70 -7.30
N LEU A 81 21.76 18.02 -7.12
CA LEU A 81 21.83 18.99 -8.22
C LEU A 81 23.16 18.94 -8.98
N TYR A 82 24.28 18.83 -8.25
CA TYR A 82 25.60 18.65 -8.86
C TYR A 82 25.68 17.35 -9.68
N ALA A 83 25.23 16.24 -9.11
CA ALA A 83 25.22 14.94 -9.76
C ALA A 83 24.32 14.93 -11.01
N ALA A 84 23.13 15.52 -10.93
CA ALA A 84 22.21 15.65 -12.06
C ALA A 84 22.79 16.48 -13.21
N ARG A 85 23.56 17.53 -12.91
CA ARG A 85 24.27 18.33 -13.92
C ARG A 85 25.43 17.56 -14.55
N LYS A 86 26.16 16.79 -13.75
CA LYS A 86 27.36 16.08 -14.23
C LYS A 86 26.99 14.82 -15.02
N TRP A 87 26.02 14.05 -14.54
CA TRP A 87 25.70 12.71 -15.03
C TRP A 87 24.22 12.63 -15.41
N SER A 88 23.92 12.68 -16.71
CA SER A 88 22.56 12.59 -17.24
C SER A 88 21.81 11.31 -16.84
N ILE A 89 22.55 10.21 -16.58
CA ILE A 89 21.98 8.95 -16.10
C ILE A 89 21.27 9.11 -14.74
N VAL A 90 21.72 10.06 -13.91
CA VAL A 90 21.08 10.33 -12.60
C VAL A 90 19.65 10.83 -12.79
N CYS A 91 19.43 11.70 -13.79
CA CYS A 91 18.10 12.19 -14.13
C CYS A 91 17.19 11.07 -14.64
N VAL A 92 17.73 10.14 -15.42
CA VAL A 92 16.98 8.97 -15.91
C VAL A 92 16.58 8.06 -14.75
N ILE A 93 17.52 7.75 -13.85
CA ILE A 93 17.23 6.94 -12.65
C ILE A 93 16.18 7.62 -11.77
N ALA A 94 16.31 8.94 -11.54
CA ALA A 94 15.33 9.70 -10.77
C ALA A 94 13.94 9.67 -11.42
N ALA A 95 13.85 9.85 -12.73
CA ALA A 95 12.59 9.77 -13.46
C ALA A 95 11.94 8.38 -13.37
N LEU A 96 12.73 7.31 -13.49
CA LEU A 96 12.24 5.93 -13.36
C LEU A 96 11.75 5.63 -11.94
N LEU A 97 12.41 6.16 -10.90
CA LEU A 97 11.96 6.01 -9.52
C LEU A 97 10.65 6.78 -9.26
N ILE A 98 10.53 8.00 -9.81
CA ILE A 98 9.29 8.78 -9.72
C ILE A 98 8.16 8.05 -10.43
N GLU A 99 8.40 7.53 -11.64
CA GLU A 99 7.43 6.72 -12.38
C GLU A 99 7.01 5.49 -11.59
N MET A 100 7.97 4.77 -10.97
CA MET A 100 7.68 3.60 -10.15
C MET A 100 6.74 3.95 -9.00
N ILE A 101 7.06 4.99 -8.22
CA ILE A 101 6.26 5.41 -7.07
C ILE A 101 4.88 5.92 -7.49
N SER A 102 4.80 6.65 -8.61
CA SER A 102 3.56 7.24 -9.11
C SER A 102 2.60 6.17 -9.64
N THR A 103 3.14 5.15 -10.30
CA THR A 103 2.34 4.06 -10.89
C THR A 103 2.09 2.89 -9.94
N SER A 104 2.76 2.82 -8.80
CA SER A 104 2.59 1.72 -7.83
C SER A 104 1.42 1.92 -6.86
N GLY A 105 0.68 3.03 -6.95
CA GLY A 105 -0.38 3.34 -5.99
C GLY A 105 0.13 3.48 -4.54
N ILE A 106 1.39 3.89 -4.33
CA ILE A 106 1.98 4.01 -2.98
C ILE A 106 1.17 4.97 -2.10
N PHE A 107 0.71 6.10 -2.63
CA PHE A 107 -0.09 7.06 -1.88
C PHE A 107 -1.44 6.49 -1.47
N TYR A 108 -2.07 5.69 -2.32
CA TYR A 108 -3.29 4.96 -1.99
C TYR A 108 -3.05 4.00 -0.82
N ASN A 109 -1.95 3.23 -0.87
CA ASN A 109 -1.58 2.30 0.20
C ASN A 109 -1.21 3.01 1.50
N LEU A 110 -0.57 4.19 1.44
CA LEU A 110 -0.24 4.98 2.63
C LEU A 110 -1.52 5.45 3.35
N LEU A 111 -2.55 5.86 2.60
CA LEU A 111 -3.81 6.36 3.16
C LEU A 111 -4.72 5.24 3.70
N ASN A 112 -4.71 4.05 3.08
CA ASN A 112 -5.62 2.95 3.42
C ASN A 112 -4.98 1.85 4.29
N GLY A 113 -3.72 2.03 4.70
CA GLY A 113 -2.92 1.04 5.42
C GLY A 113 -2.03 0.24 4.47
N MET A 114 -0.72 0.25 4.75
CA MET A 114 0.29 -0.41 3.92
C MET A 114 0.25 -1.93 4.09
N VAL A 115 -0.66 -2.60 3.39
CA VAL A 115 -0.78 -4.06 3.39
C VAL A 115 0.00 -4.62 2.21
N LEU A 116 1.12 -5.30 2.47
CA LEU A 116 1.97 -5.87 1.43
C LEU A 116 1.30 -7.04 0.69
N VAL A 117 0.67 -7.94 1.45
CA VAL A 117 -0.06 -9.12 0.99
C VAL A 117 -1.31 -9.26 1.84
N GLY A 118 -2.45 -9.49 1.22
CA GLY A 118 -3.71 -9.68 1.93
C GLY A 118 -3.92 -11.11 2.43
N LYS A 119 -5.05 -11.31 3.10
CA LYS A 119 -5.57 -12.63 3.46
C LYS A 119 -6.88 -12.86 2.72
N GLY A 120 -6.95 -13.95 1.97
CA GLY A 120 -8.16 -14.38 1.29
C GLY A 120 -9.21 -14.91 2.26
N ARG A 121 -10.39 -15.26 1.73
CA ARG A 121 -11.55 -15.71 2.50
C ARG A 121 -11.29 -16.93 3.40
N ASN A 122 -10.32 -17.77 3.04
CA ASN A 122 -9.95 -18.98 3.77
C ASN A 122 -8.72 -18.79 4.67
N GLY A 123 -8.21 -17.55 4.80
CA GLY A 123 -6.98 -17.25 5.55
C GLY A 123 -5.68 -17.40 4.76
N GLU A 124 -5.75 -17.94 3.54
CA GLU A 124 -4.60 -18.08 2.62
C GLU A 124 -4.06 -16.72 2.15
N PRO A 125 -2.75 -16.59 1.86
CA PRO A 125 -2.18 -15.34 1.37
C PRO A 125 -2.75 -14.96 -0.01
N GLU A 126 -3.19 -13.71 -0.14
CA GLU A 126 -3.71 -13.15 -1.38
C GLU A 126 -2.77 -12.03 -1.88
N TYR A 127 -2.06 -12.30 -2.99
CA TYR A 127 -1.07 -11.37 -3.55
C TYR A 127 -1.65 -10.29 -4.46
N ILE A 128 -2.82 -10.55 -5.05
CA ILE A 128 -3.52 -9.61 -5.94
C ILE A 128 -4.92 -9.42 -5.37
N MET A 129 -5.24 -8.18 -5.01
CA MET A 129 -6.54 -7.88 -4.44
C MET A 129 -7.62 -7.98 -5.52
N ARG A 130 -8.65 -8.80 -5.31
CA ARG A 130 -9.78 -8.86 -6.25
C ARG A 130 -10.63 -7.59 -6.17
N GLY A 131 -11.06 -7.09 -7.33
CA GLY A 131 -11.91 -5.89 -7.45
C GLY A 131 -11.14 -4.62 -7.84
N PHE A 132 -11.88 -3.54 -8.11
CA PHE A 132 -11.36 -2.36 -8.80
C PHE A 132 -10.79 -1.25 -7.91
N ARG A 133 -11.13 -1.26 -6.61
CA ARG A 133 -10.99 -0.08 -5.72
C ARG A 133 -9.92 -0.17 -4.66
N GLY A 134 -9.11 -1.21 -4.73
CA GLY A 134 -7.94 -1.29 -3.90
C GLY A 134 -6.89 -2.19 -4.49
N GLN A 135 -5.80 -2.24 -3.78
CA GLN A 135 -4.56 -2.80 -4.23
C GLN A 135 -3.76 -3.09 -2.98
N TYR A 136 -3.04 -4.21 -2.99
CA TYR A 136 -2.00 -4.44 -2.00
C TYR A 136 -0.72 -3.75 -2.44
N LEU A 137 0.08 -3.27 -1.49
CA LEU A 137 1.34 -2.59 -1.80
C LEU A 137 2.25 -3.46 -2.67
N GLY A 138 2.30 -4.78 -2.41
CA GLY A 138 3.09 -5.72 -3.22
C GLY A 138 2.59 -5.82 -4.66
N GLU A 139 1.28 -5.77 -4.88
CA GLU A 139 0.67 -5.79 -6.22
C GLU A 139 1.06 -4.55 -7.03
N GLY A 140 0.98 -3.37 -6.43
CA GLY A 140 1.34 -2.10 -7.09
C GLY A 140 2.83 -1.97 -7.39
N LEU A 141 3.68 -2.37 -6.45
CA LEU A 141 5.13 -2.41 -6.65
C LEU A 141 5.51 -3.42 -7.75
N PHE A 142 4.85 -4.58 -7.81
CA PHE A 142 5.08 -5.56 -8.86
C PHE A 142 4.69 -5.03 -10.24
N CYS A 143 3.47 -4.48 -10.39
CA CYS A 143 2.97 -3.97 -11.67
C CYS A 143 3.82 -2.80 -12.19
N SER A 144 4.12 -1.82 -11.34
CA SER A 144 4.98 -0.67 -11.69
C SER A 144 6.39 -1.12 -12.10
N SER A 145 6.99 -2.05 -11.36
CA SER A 145 8.31 -2.62 -11.71
C SER A 145 8.28 -3.31 -13.08
N MET A 146 7.26 -4.12 -13.36
CA MET A 146 7.13 -4.82 -14.64
C MET A 146 6.91 -3.86 -15.82
N MET A 147 6.18 -2.76 -15.61
CA MET A 147 6.03 -1.71 -16.63
C MET A 147 7.37 -1.04 -16.94
N ILE A 148 8.16 -0.69 -15.90
CA ILE A 148 9.50 -0.11 -16.07
C ILE A 148 10.45 -1.09 -16.76
N VAL A 149 10.49 -2.35 -16.32
CA VAL A 149 11.31 -3.39 -16.96
C VAL A 149 10.93 -3.55 -18.43
N SER A 150 9.65 -3.50 -18.76
CA SER A 150 9.20 -3.57 -20.14
C SER A 150 9.72 -2.40 -20.98
N GLY A 151 9.54 -1.16 -20.51
CA GLY A 151 10.03 0.04 -21.21
C GLY A 151 11.55 0.07 -21.36
N LEU A 152 12.30 -0.25 -20.30
CA LEU A 152 13.77 -0.33 -20.34
C LEU A 152 14.24 -1.41 -21.30
N SER A 153 13.57 -2.56 -21.32
CA SER A 153 13.91 -3.65 -22.23
C SER A 153 13.70 -3.25 -23.70
N LEU A 154 12.63 -2.54 -24.03
CA LEU A 154 12.44 -1.98 -25.38
C LEU A 154 13.54 -0.97 -25.75
N LEU A 155 13.92 -0.11 -24.82
CA LEU A 155 14.99 0.87 -25.04
C LEU A 155 16.32 0.17 -25.31
N VAL A 156 16.67 -0.84 -24.52
CA VAL A 156 17.88 -1.65 -24.74
C VAL A 156 17.78 -2.38 -26.08
N ALA A 157 16.63 -2.99 -26.41
CA ALA A 157 16.44 -3.69 -27.67
C ALA A 157 16.64 -2.78 -28.88
N ALA A 158 16.15 -1.54 -28.81
CA ALA A 158 16.30 -0.53 -29.86
C ALA A 158 17.73 0.01 -29.96
N ARG A 159 18.48 0.08 -28.84
CA ARG A 159 19.84 0.65 -28.80
C ARG A 159 20.96 -0.38 -28.97
N ALA A 160 20.69 -1.66 -28.72
CA ALA A 160 21.67 -2.74 -28.82
C ALA A 160 22.47 -2.79 -30.14
N PRO A 161 21.89 -2.51 -31.33
CA PRO A 161 22.66 -2.47 -32.58
C PRO A 161 23.77 -1.41 -32.61
N TYR A 162 23.62 -0.32 -31.85
CA TYR A 162 24.62 0.76 -31.78
C TYR A 162 25.76 0.47 -30.80
N TRP A 163 25.54 -0.43 -29.83
CA TRP A 163 26.56 -0.79 -28.82
C TRP A 163 27.43 -1.96 -29.27
N ILE A 164 26.85 -2.91 -29.99
CA ILE A 164 27.52 -4.15 -30.37
C ILE A 164 27.32 -4.38 -31.87
N ASN A 165 28.40 -4.27 -32.63
CA ASN A 165 28.35 -4.45 -34.08
C ASN A 165 28.57 -5.94 -34.43
N SER A 166 27.54 -6.78 -34.37
CA SER A 166 27.59 -8.19 -34.83
C SER A 166 26.22 -8.88 -34.77
N ARG A 167 26.15 -10.18 -35.12
CA ARG A 167 24.98 -11.04 -34.85
C ARG A 167 24.55 -11.05 -33.37
N LYS A 168 25.46 -10.74 -32.43
CA LYS A 168 25.16 -10.68 -31.00
C LYS A 168 24.17 -9.57 -30.65
N SER A 169 24.19 -8.42 -31.35
CA SER A 169 23.19 -7.37 -31.09
C SER A 169 21.80 -7.77 -31.51
N ARG A 170 21.65 -8.51 -32.62
CA ARG A 170 20.34 -9.06 -33.02
C ARG A 170 19.78 -10.01 -31.97
N PHE A 171 20.61 -10.90 -31.44
CA PHE A 171 20.19 -11.80 -30.35
C PHE A 171 19.82 -11.02 -29.09
N LEU A 172 20.63 -10.03 -28.70
CA LEU A 172 20.36 -9.19 -27.54
C LEU A 172 19.05 -8.41 -27.71
N SER A 173 18.82 -7.79 -28.87
CA SER A 173 17.58 -7.09 -29.19
C SER A 173 16.37 -8.01 -29.11
N LEU A 174 16.46 -9.23 -29.65
CA LEU A 174 15.37 -10.21 -29.57
C LEU A 174 15.11 -10.68 -28.14
N ALA A 175 16.17 -10.91 -27.35
CA ALA A 175 16.04 -11.31 -25.94
C ALA A 175 15.34 -10.23 -25.11
N PHE A 176 15.74 -8.97 -25.26
CA PHE A 176 15.11 -7.85 -24.55
C PHE A 176 13.71 -7.51 -25.08
N LEU A 177 13.46 -7.70 -26.38
CA LEU A 177 12.08 -7.62 -26.90
C LEU A 177 11.20 -8.71 -26.26
N GLY A 178 11.69 -9.94 -26.16
CA GLY A 178 10.99 -11.03 -25.48
C GLY A 178 10.73 -10.73 -24.00
N LEU A 179 11.71 -10.17 -23.29
CA LEU A 179 11.55 -9.75 -21.90
C LEU A 179 10.49 -8.65 -21.75
N SER A 180 10.48 -7.65 -22.64
CA SER A 180 9.44 -6.61 -22.63
C SER A 180 8.04 -7.19 -22.83
N LEU A 181 7.88 -8.09 -23.80
CA LEU A 181 6.60 -8.74 -24.07
C LEU A 181 6.16 -9.60 -22.88
N LEU A 182 7.08 -10.34 -22.26
CA LEU A 182 6.80 -11.15 -21.08
C LEU A 182 6.35 -10.28 -19.90
N SER A 183 7.07 -9.20 -19.59
CA SER A 183 6.71 -8.28 -18.52
C SER A 183 5.36 -7.60 -18.77
N GLY A 184 5.10 -7.14 -19.99
CA GLY A 184 3.81 -6.58 -20.38
C GLY A 184 2.67 -7.61 -20.27
N TRP A 185 2.93 -8.85 -20.68
CA TRP A 185 1.98 -9.95 -20.54
C TRP A 185 1.70 -10.28 -19.07
N SER A 186 2.70 -10.25 -18.19
CA SER A 186 2.51 -10.43 -16.74
C SER A 186 1.58 -9.36 -16.15
N VAL A 187 1.78 -8.08 -16.49
CA VAL A 187 0.88 -6.98 -16.06
C VAL A 187 -0.53 -7.21 -16.59
N TRP A 188 -0.67 -7.62 -17.85
CA TRP A 188 -1.96 -7.96 -18.44
C TRP A 188 -2.66 -9.11 -17.70
N GLN A 189 -1.94 -10.17 -17.31
CA GLN A 189 -2.51 -11.26 -16.52
C GLN A 189 -2.98 -10.78 -15.14
N CYS A 190 -2.19 -9.93 -14.47
CA CYS A 190 -2.60 -9.30 -13.21
C CYS A 190 -3.90 -8.51 -13.39
N TYR A 191 -4.01 -7.70 -14.46
CA TYR A 191 -5.22 -6.95 -14.75
C TYR A 191 -6.43 -7.83 -15.00
N LYS A 192 -6.26 -8.88 -15.81
CA LYS A 192 -7.31 -9.85 -16.13
C LYS A 192 -7.81 -10.56 -14.86
N TYR A 193 -6.90 -10.98 -13.99
CA TYR A 193 -7.23 -11.60 -12.72
C TYR A 193 -7.95 -10.62 -11.77
N LYS A 194 -7.49 -9.38 -11.70
CA LYS A 194 -8.02 -8.35 -10.81
C LYS A 194 -9.44 -7.93 -11.15
N THR A 195 -9.68 -7.65 -12.43
CA THR A 195 -10.91 -6.97 -12.86
C THR A 195 -12.02 -7.93 -13.24
N GLY A 196 -11.73 -9.09 -13.84
CA GLY A 196 -12.75 -10.03 -14.31
C GLY A 196 -13.80 -9.43 -15.28
N MET A 197 -13.74 -8.14 -15.61
CA MET A 197 -14.77 -7.41 -16.35
C MET A 197 -14.81 -7.81 -17.82
N TYR A 198 -13.66 -8.24 -18.35
CA TYR A 198 -13.54 -8.67 -19.74
C TYR A 198 -13.76 -10.17 -19.94
N SER A 199 -14.12 -10.92 -18.88
CA SER A 199 -14.46 -12.34 -18.99
C SER A 199 -15.97 -12.63 -18.97
N SER A 200 -16.83 -11.63 -18.76
CA SER A 200 -18.28 -11.77 -18.94
C SER A 200 -18.87 -10.54 -19.67
N PRO A 201 -19.95 -10.68 -20.46
CA PRO A 201 -20.50 -9.59 -21.27
C PRO A 201 -21.28 -8.53 -20.46
N GLY A 202 -21.22 -8.58 -19.13
CA GLY A 202 -21.94 -7.66 -18.27
C GLY A 202 -21.05 -6.51 -17.83
N TRP A 203 -21.53 -5.28 -18.01
CA TRP A 203 -21.03 -4.09 -17.30
C TRP A 203 -21.18 -4.18 -15.77
N PHE A 204 -21.69 -5.31 -15.25
CA PHE A 204 -21.90 -5.55 -13.84
C PHE A 204 -20.65 -6.15 -13.19
N PRO A 205 -20.25 -5.65 -12.01
CA PRO A 205 -19.11 -6.18 -11.27
C PRO A 205 -19.28 -7.68 -10.98
N GLN A 206 -18.18 -8.44 -11.07
CA GLN A 206 -18.22 -9.89 -10.86
C GLN A 206 -18.72 -10.28 -9.46
N PRO A 207 -19.32 -11.47 -9.30
CA PRO A 207 -19.73 -11.99 -8.00
C PRO A 207 -18.53 -12.06 -7.03
N GLY A 208 -18.59 -11.31 -5.93
CA GLY A 208 -17.52 -11.23 -4.92
C GLY A 208 -16.66 -9.96 -4.98
N ALA A 209 -16.89 -9.06 -5.94
CA ALA A 209 -16.33 -7.72 -5.88
C ALA A 209 -16.95 -6.94 -4.69
N LYS A 210 -16.16 -6.11 -4.01
CA LYS A 210 -16.69 -5.22 -2.96
C LYS A 210 -17.68 -4.24 -3.59
N HIS A 211 -18.96 -4.35 -3.23
CA HIS A 211 -20.02 -3.42 -3.62
C HIS A 211 -20.22 -2.37 -2.52
N GLY A 212 -20.44 -1.11 -2.90
CA GLY A 212 -20.73 -0.01 -1.98
C GLY A 212 -21.78 0.93 -2.57
N SER A 213 -22.18 1.98 -1.84
CA SER A 213 -23.11 3.00 -2.36
C SER A 213 -22.61 3.62 -3.66
N ILE A 214 -23.48 4.20 -4.50
CA ILE A 214 -23.14 4.90 -5.76
C ILE A 214 -21.95 5.88 -5.62
N ARG A 215 -21.77 6.46 -4.42
CA ARG A 215 -20.64 7.36 -4.11
C ARG A 215 -19.32 6.63 -3.88
N ASN A 216 -19.38 5.41 -3.38
CA ASN A 216 -18.24 4.49 -3.37
C ASN A 216 -17.98 3.93 -4.77
N ASP A 217 -18.79 4.27 -5.80
CA ASP A 217 -18.74 3.66 -7.14
C ASP A 217 -17.84 4.39 -8.17
N GLN A 218 -17.00 5.32 -7.72
CA GLN A 218 -16.14 6.12 -8.59
C GLN A 218 -14.70 5.59 -8.61
N GLY A 219 -14.18 5.31 -9.82
CA GLY A 219 -12.75 5.13 -10.09
C GLY A 219 -12.26 3.68 -10.22
N PHE A 220 -11.48 3.43 -11.28
CA PHE A 220 -10.58 2.29 -11.42
C PHE A 220 -9.26 2.64 -10.73
N SER A 221 -8.84 1.87 -9.72
CA SER A 221 -7.54 2.06 -9.07
C SER A 221 -6.53 1.00 -9.56
N PHE A 222 -5.40 1.51 -10.04
CA PHE A 222 -4.13 0.82 -10.15
C PHE A 222 -3.09 1.58 -9.37
#